data_AF-A0A849FDT2-F1
#
_entry.id   AF-A0A849FDT2-F1
#
_cell.length_a   1.000
_cell.length_b   1.000
_cell.length_c   1.000
_cell.angle_alpha   90.00
_cell.angle_beta   90.00
_cell.angle_gamma   90.00
#
_symmetry.space_group_name_H-M   'P 1'
#
loop_
_entity.id
_entity.type
_entity.pdbx_description
1 polymer ?
#
loop_
_entity_poly.entity_id
_entity_poly.type
_entity_poly.pdbx_seq_one_letter_code
_entity_poly.pdbx_strand_id
1 'polypeptide(L)'
;MENVNKIPVVSKQVLLPFILITSLFALWGFANDITNPMVSAFKKILELNNTQASWVQMAFYGGYFTMAFPAAMFIKKYTYKKGILLGLILYATGALLFYPAAAYEAFGFFLAALYILTFGLAFLETTANPFVLSMGHEETATRRLNLAQAFNPIGALTGLFVAQTFILGSLQSDDVDAQGNVIYDTLSESAKTAVRVSDLMVVRNPYVILGLFVLFMFVLIAIVKMPEKKEAEGGSVADALKRLSRSKKFVEGVIAQMFYVGAQIMCWTYIYQYAETLGIDNRSAVTYAYWALILFLIGRWIGTYLLKFISSGKLLMYFAIGAMAFTFGAIFIQGMTGLYSLVGISLCMSLMFPTIYGIALEGVGEDAKFGAAFLVMAIVGGAIMPVLQGAILDFGGSGYADIEILGVPEVNFSFILPLSCFLVVAVYGFRTFKIHNK
;
A
#
# COMPACT_ATOMS: atom_id res chain seq x y z
N MET A 1 27.75 -26.96 -24.64
CA MET A 1 26.77 -25.91 -24.32
C MET A 1 25.47 -26.62 -23.99
N GLU A 2 25.26 -26.95 -22.73
CA GLU A 2 24.02 -27.58 -22.27
C GLU A 2 22.87 -26.58 -22.40
N ASN A 3 21.77 -27.01 -23.02
CA ASN A 3 20.51 -26.30 -23.02
C ASN A 3 20.00 -26.23 -21.57
N VAL A 4 20.40 -25.20 -20.84
CA VAL A 4 19.76 -24.82 -19.57
C VAL A 4 18.32 -24.49 -19.92
N ASN A 5 17.42 -25.45 -19.66
CA ASN A 5 15.98 -25.29 -19.77
C ASN A 5 15.58 -24.05 -18.97
N LYS A 6 15.37 -22.91 -19.65
CA LYS A 6 15.03 -21.66 -18.98
C LYS A 6 13.68 -21.85 -18.31
N ILE A 7 13.69 -22.02 -17.00
CA ILE A 7 12.47 -22.17 -16.20
C ILE A 7 11.59 -20.94 -16.46
N PRO A 8 10.39 -21.10 -17.05
CA PRO A 8 9.56 -19.97 -17.37
C PRO A 8 9.10 -19.28 -16.09
N VAL A 9 9.08 -17.95 -16.10
CA VAL A 9 8.55 -17.18 -14.96
C VAL A 9 7.09 -17.52 -14.75
N VAL A 10 6.29 -17.55 -15.82
CA VAL A 10 4.89 -18.00 -15.82
C VAL A 10 4.73 -19.08 -16.88
N SER A 11 4.23 -20.26 -16.50
CA SER A 11 3.98 -21.34 -17.46
C SER A 11 2.69 -21.07 -18.24
N LYS A 12 2.59 -21.59 -19.48
CA LYS A 12 1.38 -21.43 -20.30
C LYS A 12 0.12 -22.01 -19.64
N GLN A 13 0.28 -23.01 -18.78
CA GLN A 13 -0.83 -23.67 -18.07
C GLN A 13 -1.43 -22.79 -16.96
N VAL A 14 -0.63 -21.94 -16.32
CA VAL A 14 -1.07 -21.04 -15.24
C VAL A 14 -1.25 -19.59 -15.70
N LEU A 15 -1.07 -19.31 -17.00
CA LEU A 15 -1.08 -17.94 -17.53
C LEU A 15 -2.39 -17.21 -17.29
N LEU A 16 -3.54 -17.86 -17.55
CA LEU A 16 -4.85 -17.26 -17.32
C LEU A 16 -5.10 -16.95 -15.83
N PRO A 17 -4.92 -17.91 -14.89
CA PRO A 17 -4.93 -17.61 -13.46
C PRO A 17 -3.98 -16.47 -13.06
N PHE A 18 -2.76 -16.46 -13.59
CA PHE A 18 -1.77 -15.43 -13.28
C PHE A 18 -2.22 -14.04 -13.74
N ILE A 19 -2.78 -13.91 -14.96
CA ILE A 19 -3.32 -12.66 -15.49
C ILE A 19 -4.47 -12.16 -14.61
N LEU A 20 -5.39 -13.04 -14.21
CA LEU A 20 -6.51 -12.66 -13.36
C LEU A 20 -6.04 -12.16 -11.99
N ILE A 21 -5.12 -12.88 -11.33
CA ILE A 21 -4.58 -12.42 -10.03
C ILE A 21 -3.74 -11.14 -10.17
N THR A 22 -3.02 -11.00 -11.28
CA THR A 22 -2.28 -9.78 -11.61
C THR A 22 -3.22 -8.59 -11.80
N SER A 23 -4.37 -8.80 -12.46
CA SER A 23 -5.39 -7.76 -12.58
C SER A 23 -6.02 -7.36 -11.24
N LEU A 24 -6.06 -8.28 -10.26
CA LEU A 24 -6.47 -7.94 -8.89
C LEU A 24 -5.48 -7.00 -8.20
N PHE A 25 -4.18 -7.16 -8.42
CA PHE A 25 -3.17 -6.24 -7.87
C PHE A 25 -3.31 -4.83 -8.46
N ALA A 26 -3.64 -4.72 -9.74
CA ALA A 26 -3.96 -3.44 -10.37
C ALA A 26 -5.28 -2.86 -9.81
N LEU A 27 -6.33 -3.68 -9.70
CA LEU A 27 -7.61 -3.27 -9.16
C LEU A 27 -7.48 -2.77 -7.72
N TRP A 28 -6.79 -3.50 -6.85
CA TRP A 28 -6.55 -2.98 -5.50
C TRP A 28 -5.73 -1.69 -5.56
N GLY A 29 -4.65 -1.62 -6.35
CA GLY A 29 -3.84 -0.39 -6.45
C GLY A 29 -4.70 0.83 -6.76
N PHE A 30 -5.60 0.69 -7.75
CA PHE A 30 -6.61 1.70 -8.06
C PHE A 30 -7.51 2.03 -6.86
N ALA A 31 -8.03 1.00 -6.21
CA ALA A 31 -8.91 1.09 -5.05
C ALA A 31 -8.27 1.77 -3.81
N ASN A 32 -6.99 1.54 -3.55
CA ASN A 32 -6.28 2.15 -2.42
C ASN A 32 -6.05 3.64 -2.68
N ASP A 33 -5.56 3.99 -3.86
CA ASP A 33 -5.22 5.37 -4.20
C ASP A 33 -6.44 6.24 -4.55
N ILE A 34 -7.59 5.64 -4.88
CA ILE A 34 -8.87 6.36 -4.89
C ILE A 34 -9.40 6.58 -3.48
N THR A 35 -9.19 5.63 -2.55
CA THR A 35 -9.75 5.69 -1.19
C THR A 35 -9.14 6.81 -0.34
N ASN A 36 -7.83 7.05 -0.44
CA ASN A 36 -7.15 8.05 0.41
C ASN A 36 -7.69 9.48 0.18
N PRO A 37 -7.78 10.00 -1.06
CA PRO A 37 -8.43 11.29 -1.33
C PRO A 37 -9.89 11.33 -0.92
N MET A 38 -10.62 10.23 -1.12
CA MET A 38 -12.05 10.16 -0.77
C MET A 38 -12.27 10.25 0.74
N VAL A 39 -11.44 9.56 1.53
CA VAL A 39 -11.43 9.70 2.99
C VAL A 39 -11.19 11.15 3.42
N SER A 40 -10.24 11.83 2.79
CA SER A 40 -9.97 13.25 3.05
C SER A 40 -11.17 14.14 2.69
N ALA A 41 -11.79 13.91 1.53
CA ALA A 41 -13.01 14.60 1.12
C ALA A 41 -14.13 14.41 2.14
N PHE A 42 -14.38 13.16 2.59
CA PHE A 42 -15.38 12.89 3.62
C PHE A 42 -15.06 13.57 4.95
N LYS A 43 -13.78 13.66 5.34
CA LYS A 43 -13.37 14.40 6.54
C LYS A 43 -13.80 15.86 6.45
N LYS A 44 -13.65 16.48 5.28
CA LYS A 44 -14.03 17.87 5.03
C LYS A 44 -15.55 18.04 4.97
N ILE A 45 -16.25 17.20 4.20
CA ILE A 45 -17.71 17.25 4.00
C ILE A 45 -18.47 17.05 5.33
N LEU A 46 -18.00 16.14 6.18
CA LEU A 46 -18.61 15.84 7.49
C LEU A 46 -18.01 16.67 8.64
N GLU A 47 -17.14 17.63 8.35
CA GLU A 47 -16.50 18.52 9.33
C GLU A 47 -15.90 17.76 10.53
N LEU A 48 -15.20 16.66 10.25
CA LEU A 48 -14.72 15.75 11.29
C LEU A 48 -13.60 16.38 12.12
N ASN A 49 -13.68 16.18 13.43
CA ASN A 49 -12.60 16.56 14.35
C ASN A 49 -11.36 15.66 14.20
N ASN A 50 -10.25 16.07 14.79
CA ASN A 50 -8.98 15.35 14.67
C ASN A 50 -9.05 13.90 15.20
N THR A 51 -9.79 13.66 16.28
CA THR A 51 -10.00 12.32 16.81
C THR A 51 -10.72 11.41 15.81
N GLN A 52 -11.77 11.92 15.17
CA GLN A 52 -12.51 11.22 14.12
C GLN A 52 -11.61 10.91 12.90
N ALA A 53 -10.74 11.82 12.50
CA ALA A 53 -9.77 11.57 11.44
C ALA A 53 -8.79 10.44 11.80
N SER A 54 -8.32 10.38 13.05
CA SER A 54 -7.48 9.28 13.54
C SER A 54 -8.23 7.95 13.55
N TRP A 55 -9.53 7.93 13.88
CA TRP A 55 -10.35 6.71 13.81
C TRP A 55 -10.43 6.15 12.40
N VAL A 56 -10.47 7.00 11.37
CA VAL A 56 -10.47 6.55 9.97
C VAL A 56 -9.18 5.81 9.61
N GLN A 57 -8.03 6.36 9.98
CA GLN A 57 -6.73 5.68 9.80
C GLN A 57 -6.67 4.38 10.60
N MET A 58 -7.13 4.41 11.85
CA MET A 58 -7.18 3.22 12.70
C MET A 58 -8.07 2.12 12.12
N ALA A 59 -9.22 2.46 11.52
CA ALA A 59 -10.05 1.50 10.81
C ALA A 59 -9.31 0.94 9.59
N PHE A 60 -8.67 1.80 8.79
CA PHE A 60 -7.96 1.36 7.61
C PHE A 60 -6.85 0.34 7.93
N TYR A 61 -5.89 0.72 8.78
CA TYR A 61 -4.76 -0.14 9.16
C TYR A 61 -5.14 -1.24 10.15
N GLY A 62 -6.10 -0.99 11.04
CA GLY A 62 -6.64 -1.99 11.95
C GLY A 62 -7.33 -3.14 11.21
N GLY A 63 -7.93 -2.86 10.04
CA GLY A 63 -8.50 -3.90 9.18
C GLY A 63 -7.45 -4.88 8.66
N TYR A 64 -6.31 -4.36 8.19
CA TYR A 64 -5.16 -5.16 7.79
C TYR A 64 -4.64 -6.04 8.93
N PHE A 65 -4.47 -5.47 10.13
CA PHE A 65 -3.94 -6.19 11.27
C PHE A 65 -4.89 -7.29 11.77
N THR A 66 -6.17 -6.97 11.94
CA THR A 66 -7.15 -7.87 12.57
C THR A 66 -7.59 -9.02 11.67
N MET A 67 -7.72 -8.78 10.35
CA MET A 67 -8.27 -9.78 9.43
C MET A 67 -7.24 -10.63 8.69
N ALA A 68 -5.96 -10.25 8.69
CA ALA A 68 -4.92 -11.06 8.07
C ALA A 68 -4.81 -12.47 8.67
N PHE A 69 -4.86 -12.61 10.00
CA PHE A 69 -4.78 -13.92 10.65
C PHE A 69 -6.04 -14.79 10.42
N PRO A 70 -7.28 -14.26 10.58
CA PRO A 70 -8.50 -14.93 10.13
C PRO A 70 -8.46 -15.38 8.66
N ALA A 71 -7.91 -14.54 7.78
CA ALA A 71 -7.75 -14.90 6.37
C ALA A 71 -6.84 -16.12 6.20
N ALA A 72 -5.69 -16.17 6.88
CA ALA A 72 -4.81 -17.34 6.85
C ALA A 72 -5.49 -18.61 7.37
N MET A 73 -6.27 -18.52 8.46
CA MET A 73 -7.05 -19.65 8.97
C MET A 73 -8.10 -20.13 7.95
N PHE A 74 -8.77 -19.20 7.28
CA PHE A 74 -9.74 -19.52 6.24
C PHE A 74 -9.08 -20.24 5.06
N ILE A 75 -7.93 -19.75 4.58
CA ILE A 75 -7.18 -20.39 3.48
C ILE A 75 -6.62 -21.74 3.88
N LYS A 76 -6.24 -21.94 5.15
CA LYS A 76 -5.81 -23.26 5.66
C LYS A 76 -6.96 -24.26 5.56
N LYS A 77 -8.17 -23.87 5.96
CA LYS A 77 -9.35 -24.74 5.95
C LYS A 77 -9.91 -24.94 4.54
N TYR A 78 -9.73 -23.95 3.66
CA TYR A 78 -10.27 -23.93 2.31
C TYR A 78 -9.13 -23.85 1.27
N THR A 79 -9.34 -23.13 0.16
CA THR A 79 -8.37 -22.95 -0.92
C THR A 79 -8.07 -21.47 -1.13
N TYR A 80 -6.93 -21.15 -1.74
CA TYR A 80 -6.59 -19.77 -2.11
C TYR A 80 -7.69 -19.09 -2.92
N LYS A 81 -8.30 -19.82 -3.88
CA LYS A 81 -9.43 -19.32 -4.67
C LYS A 81 -10.61 -18.90 -3.78
N LYS A 82 -11.02 -19.73 -2.83
CA LYS A 82 -12.12 -19.40 -1.89
C LYS A 82 -11.76 -18.19 -1.03
N GLY A 83 -10.50 -18.06 -0.61
CA GLY A 83 -10.01 -16.89 0.13
C GLY A 83 -10.12 -15.61 -0.70
N ILE A 84 -9.70 -15.64 -1.97
CA ILE A 84 -9.82 -14.49 -2.89
C ILE A 84 -11.29 -14.10 -3.09
N LEU A 85 -12.16 -15.09 -3.34
CA LEU A 85 -13.60 -14.84 -3.53
C LEU A 85 -14.24 -14.19 -2.30
N LEU A 86 -13.90 -14.64 -1.08
CA LEU A 86 -14.38 -14.03 0.15
C LEU A 86 -13.85 -12.59 0.30
N GLY A 87 -12.57 -12.36 -0.02
CA GLY A 87 -11.98 -11.03 -0.03
C GLY A 87 -12.71 -10.07 -0.98
N LEU A 88 -13.03 -10.52 -2.21
CA LEU A 88 -13.80 -9.72 -3.18
C LEU A 88 -15.22 -9.42 -2.69
N ILE A 89 -15.90 -10.36 -2.03
CA ILE A 89 -17.23 -10.13 -1.45
C ILE A 89 -17.16 -9.06 -0.35
N LEU A 90 -16.22 -9.19 0.59
CA LEU A 90 -16.04 -8.21 1.67
C LEU A 90 -15.70 -6.84 1.10
N TYR A 91 -14.81 -6.79 0.10
CA TYR A 91 -14.42 -5.56 -0.57
C TYR A 91 -15.61 -4.88 -1.26
N ALA A 92 -16.36 -5.63 -2.08
CA ALA A 92 -17.55 -5.11 -2.76
C ALA A 92 -18.64 -4.68 -1.78
N THR A 93 -18.84 -5.43 -0.70
CA THR A 93 -19.81 -5.10 0.35
C THR A 93 -19.42 -3.78 1.03
N GLY A 94 -18.16 -3.63 1.43
CA GLY A 94 -17.65 -2.39 2.00
C GLY A 94 -17.84 -1.20 1.05
N ALA A 95 -17.49 -1.35 -0.23
CA ALA A 95 -17.67 -0.32 -1.25
C ALA A 95 -19.14 0.05 -1.49
N LEU A 96 -20.06 -0.92 -1.53
CA LEU A 96 -21.49 -0.66 -1.70
C LEU A 96 -22.14 -0.06 -0.46
N LEU A 97 -21.60 -0.32 0.74
CA LEU A 97 -22.06 0.30 1.99
C LEU A 97 -21.78 1.81 2.06
N PHE A 98 -20.94 2.37 1.17
CA PHE A 98 -20.83 3.82 1.04
C PHE A 98 -22.12 4.46 0.49
N TYR A 99 -22.97 3.71 -0.22
CA TYR A 99 -24.28 4.20 -0.68
C TYR A 99 -25.21 4.57 0.49
N PRO A 100 -25.54 3.65 1.41
CA PRO A 100 -26.32 4.00 2.59
C PRO A 100 -25.55 4.95 3.52
N ALA A 101 -24.23 4.85 3.64
CA ALA A 101 -23.46 5.77 4.48
C ALA A 101 -23.58 7.23 4.02
N ALA A 102 -23.57 7.47 2.71
CA ALA A 102 -23.81 8.80 2.12
C ALA A 102 -25.27 9.26 2.30
N ALA A 103 -26.25 8.34 2.22
CA ALA A 103 -27.66 8.69 2.38
C ALA A 103 -28.06 9.07 3.82
N TYR A 104 -27.43 8.45 4.82
CA TYR A 104 -27.67 8.73 6.24
C TYR A 104 -26.75 9.81 6.83
N GLU A 105 -25.78 10.31 6.05
CA GLU A 105 -24.78 11.32 6.45
C GLU A 105 -24.06 10.98 7.78
N ALA A 106 -23.96 9.69 8.11
CA ALA A 106 -23.55 9.23 9.42
C ALA A 106 -22.10 8.72 9.40
N PHE A 107 -21.22 9.40 10.14
CA PHE A 107 -19.79 9.04 10.26
C PHE A 107 -19.59 7.58 10.69
N GLY A 108 -20.42 7.06 11.61
CA GLY A 108 -20.30 5.67 12.07
C GLY A 108 -20.54 4.64 10.96
N PHE A 109 -21.50 4.89 10.07
CA PHE A 109 -21.74 4.01 8.91
C PHE A 109 -20.59 4.07 7.92
N PHE A 110 -20.04 5.27 7.67
CA PHE A 110 -18.87 5.45 6.84
C PHE A 110 -17.66 4.67 7.37
N LEU A 111 -17.38 4.81 8.67
CA LEU A 111 -16.27 4.13 9.32
C LEU A 111 -16.43 2.61 9.25
N ALA A 112 -17.64 2.09 9.47
CA ALA A 112 -17.94 0.67 9.34
C ALA A 112 -17.79 0.16 7.89
N ALA A 113 -18.25 0.93 6.89
CA ALA A 113 -18.10 0.61 5.48
C ALA A 113 -16.62 0.53 5.07
N LEU A 114 -15.82 1.51 5.49
CA LEU A 114 -14.38 1.53 5.26
C LEU A 114 -13.68 0.34 5.95
N TYR A 115 -14.08 0.01 7.17
CA TYR A 115 -13.51 -1.12 7.91
C TYR A 115 -13.80 -2.48 7.25
N ILE A 116 -15.01 -2.67 6.74
CA ILE A 116 -15.38 -3.89 5.99
C ILE A 116 -14.63 -3.93 4.65
N LEU A 117 -14.44 -2.78 3.99
CA LEU A 117 -13.65 -2.70 2.76
C LEU A 117 -12.20 -3.11 3.02
N THR A 118 -11.59 -2.65 4.12
CA THR A 118 -10.20 -3.02 4.48
C THR A 118 -10.06 -4.48 4.88
N PHE A 119 -11.11 -5.11 5.41
CA PHE A 119 -11.14 -6.56 5.58
C PHE A 119 -11.01 -7.31 4.24
N GLY A 120 -11.70 -6.82 3.21
CA GLY A 120 -11.57 -7.35 1.85
C GLY A 120 -10.14 -7.24 1.33
N LEU A 121 -9.50 -6.08 1.50
CA LEU A 121 -8.10 -5.86 1.14
C LEU A 121 -7.15 -6.80 1.89
N ALA A 122 -7.31 -6.94 3.20
CA ALA A 122 -6.49 -7.82 4.03
C ALA A 122 -6.58 -9.30 3.58
N PHE A 123 -7.79 -9.75 3.22
CA PHE A 123 -8.00 -11.09 2.66
C PHE A 123 -7.32 -11.26 1.30
N LEU A 124 -7.50 -10.30 0.40
CA LEU A 124 -6.87 -10.34 -0.93
C LEU A 124 -5.34 -10.35 -0.82
N GLU A 125 -4.77 -9.55 0.07
CA GLU A 125 -3.33 -9.49 0.32
C GLU A 125 -2.77 -10.80 0.91
N THR A 126 -3.45 -11.33 1.92
CA THR A 126 -3.03 -12.57 2.59
C THR A 126 -3.16 -13.78 1.66
N THR A 127 -4.00 -13.70 0.63
CA THR A 127 -4.26 -14.80 -0.31
C THR A 127 -3.46 -14.70 -1.60
N ALA A 128 -3.48 -13.55 -2.27
CA ALA A 128 -2.98 -13.37 -3.63
C ALA A 128 -1.47 -13.47 -3.72
N ASN A 129 -0.74 -12.87 -2.77
CA ASN A 129 0.73 -12.91 -2.75
C ASN A 129 1.27 -14.35 -2.65
N PRO A 130 0.92 -15.16 -1.62
CA PRO A 130 1.38 -16.55 -1.54
C PRO A 130 0.83 -17.41 -2.69
N PHE A 131 -0.37 -17.10 -3.21
CA PHE A 131 -0.91 -17.80 -4.36
C PHE A 131 -0.02 -17.61 -5.59
N VAL A 132 0.37 -16.38 -5.95
CA VAL A 132 1.30 -16.11 -7.07
C VAL A 132 2.67 -16.75 -6.86
N LEU A 133 3.18 -16.73 -5.63
CA LEU A 133 4.42 -17.42 -5.28
C LEU A 133 4.32 -18.93 -5.53
N SER A 134 3.14 -19.55 -5.30
CA SER A 134 2.93 -20.99 -5.50
C SER A 134 2.63 -21.44 -6.93
N MET A 135 2.35 -20.53 -7.87
CA MET A 135 1.89 -20.85 -9.25
C MET A 135 2.96 -21.46 -10.18
N GLY A 136 4.17 -21.76 -9.70
CA GLY A 136 5.24 -22.26 -10.54
C GLY A 136 6.46 -22.70 -9.74
N HIS A 137 7.61 -22.77 -10.41
CA HIS A 137 8.85 -23.19 -9.77
C HIS A 137 9.30 -22.20 -8.67
N GLU A 138 9.88 -22.71 -7.59
CA GLU A 138 10.27 -21.90 -6.42
C GLU A 138 11.33 -20.85 -6.77
N GLU A 139 12.32 -21.21 -7.60
CA GLU A 139 13.39 -20.29 -8.03
C GLU A 139 12.89 -19.01 -8.71
N THR A 140 11.76 -19.07 -9.42
CA THR A 140 11.19 -17.89 -10.10
C THR A 140 10.04 -17.25 -9.31
N ALA A 141 9.75 -17.69 -8.08
CA ALA A 141 8.63 -17.22 -7.27
C ALA A 141 8.71 -15.73 -6.97
N THR A 142 9.81 -15.26 -6.40
CA THR A 142 9.97 -13.82 -6.07
C THR A 142 9.88 -12.94 -7.31
N ARG A 143 10.38 -13.42 -8.45
CA ARG A 143 10.29 -12.72 -9.73
C ARG A 143 8.87 -12.71 -10.30
N ARG A 144 8.10 -13.80 -10.17
CA ARG A 144 6.67 -13.84 -10.50
C ARG A 144 5.88 -12.84 -9.69
N LEU A 145 6.12 -12.80 -8.38
CA LEU A 145 5.42 -11.88 -7.49
C LEU A 145 5.72 -10.42 -7.85
N ASN A 146 7.00 -10.10 -8.09
CA ASN A 146 7.41 -8.77 -8.56
C ASN A 146 6.74 -8.40 -9.90
N LEU A 147 6.65 -9.34 -10.85
CA LEU A 147 5.97 -9.13 -12.13
C LEU A 147 4.47 -8.86 -11.96
N ALA A 148 3.77 -9.63 -11.13
CA ALA A 148 2.35 -9.39 -10.84
C ALA A 148 2.15 -8.02 -10.18
N GLN A 149 3.00 -7.70 -9.21
CA GLN A 149 2.99 -6.44 -8.48
C GLN A 149 3.44 -5.24 -9.32
N ALA A 150 4.05 -5.43 -10.50
CA ALA A 150 4.38 -4.35 -11.42
C ALA A 150 3.15 -3.64 -12.00
N PHE A 151 1.99 -4.31 -11.97
CA PHE A 151 0.71 -3.74 -12.40
C PHE A 151 0.01 -2.96 -11.28
N ASN A 152 0.39 -3.17 -10.03
CA ASN A 152 -0.20 -2.44 -8.89
C ASN A 152 0.01 -0.91 -8.99
N PRO A 153 1.21 -0.37 -9.28
CA PRO A 153 1.39 1.07 -9.44
C PRO A 153 0.70 1.66 -10.67
N ILE A 154 0.42 0.84 -11.69
CA ILE A 154 -0.40 1.26 -12.83
C ILE A 154 -1.83 1.52 -12.33
N GLY A 155 -2.37 0.59 -11.54
CA GLY A 155 -3.62 0.76 -10.81
C GLY A 155 -3.62 2.03 -9.97
N ALA A 156 -2.61 2.21 -9.12
CA ALA A 156 -2.43 3.38 -8.27
C ALA A 156 -2.51 4.71 -9.04
N LEU A 157 -1.73 4.83 -10.13
CA LEU A 157 -1.72 6.01 -10.98
C LEU A 157 -3.08 6.29 -11.61
N THR A 158 -3.76 5.25 -12.10
CA THR A 158 -5.12 5.39 -12.64
C THR A 158 -6.14 5.77 -11.57
N GLY A 159 -6.00 5.24 -10.35
CA GLY A 159 -6.85 5.57 -9.20
C GLY A 159 -6.70 7.02 -8.80
N LEU A 160 -5.45 7.49 -8.67
CA LEU A 160 -5.16 8.88 -8.35
C LEU A 160 -5.66 9.84 -9.44
N PHE A 161 -5.44 9.50 -10.72
CA PHE A 161 -5.99 10.28 -11.84
C PHE A 161 -7.51 10.39 -11.80
N VAL A 162 -8.20 9.28 -11.55
CA VAL A 162 -9.67 9.29 -11.43
C VAL A 162 -10.12 10.10 -10.22
N ALA A 163 -9.46 9.93 -9.07
CA ALA A 163 -9.76 10.69 -7.85
C ALA A 163 -9.60 12.20 -8.08
N GLN A 164 -8.48 12.63 -8.67
CA GLN A 164 -8.23 14.05 -8.87
C GLN A 164 -9.19 14.66 -9.89
N THR A 165 -9.44 13.97 -11.00
CA THR A 165 -10.20 14.53 -12.13
C THR A 165 -11.71 14.50 -11.89
N PHE A 166 -12.23 13.38 -11.35
CA PHE A 166 -13.68 13.15 -11.27
C PHE A 166 -14.25 13.28 -9.86
N ILE A 167 -13.40 13.29 -8.83
CA ILE A 167 -13.85 13.44 -7.43
C ILE A 167 -13.48 14.83 -6.94
N LEU A 168 -12.19 15.08 -6.70
CA LEU A 168 -11.73 16.33 -6.10
C LEU A 168 -12.08 17.55 -6.98
N GLY A 169 -11.91 17.44 -8.30
CA GLY A 169 -12.29 18.51 -9.23
C GLY A 169 -13.79 18.76 -9.38
N SER A 170 -14.64 17.95 -8.75
CA SER A 170 -16.11 18.07 -8.78
C SER A 170 -16.72 18.35 -7.40
N LEU A 171 -15.89 18.51 -6.36
CA LEU A 171 -16.34 18.87 -5.02
C LEU A 171 -16.64 20.37 -4.93
N GLN A 172 -17.89 20.71 -4.66
CA GLN A 172 -18.35 22.09 -4.45
C GLN A 172 -17.91 22.63 -3.08
N SER A 173 -17.57 21.76 -2.11
CA SER A 173 -16.93 22.14 -0.84
C SER A 173 -15.54 22.74 -0.98
N ASP A 174 -14.90 22.54 -2.13
CA ASP A 174 -13.56 23.06 -2.46
C ASP A 174 -13.63 24.29 -3.36
N ASP A 175 -14.82 24.74 -3.75
CA ASP A 175 -14.98 25.95 -4.54
C ASP A 175 -14.49 27.17 -3.74
N VAL A 176 -13.58 27.91 -4.36
CA VAL A 176 -13.02 29.14 -3.81
C VAL A 176 -13.60 30.35 -4.54
N ASP A 177 -13.77 31.45 -3.80
CA ASP A 177 -14.14 32.73 -4.40
C ASP A 177 -13.00 33.30 -5.26
N ALA A 178 -13.24 34.43 -5.93
CA ALA A 178 -12.24 35.11 -6.74
C ALA A 178 -11.00 35.59 -5.94
N GLN A 179 -11.05 35.51 -4.61
CA GLN A 179 -10.03 35.91 -3.66
C GLN A 179 -9.32 34.69 -3.01
N GLY A 180 -9.73 33.46 -3.35
CA GLY A 180 -9.13 32.23 -2.85
C GLY A 180 -9.69 31.73 -1.51
N ASN A 181 -10.75 32.32 -0.98
CA ASN A 181 -11.41 31.84 0.24
C ASN A 181 -12.41 30.74 -0.08
N VAL A 182 -12.50 29.72 0.77
CA VAL A 182 -13.44 28.62 0.61
C VAL A 182 -14.87 29.16 0.74
N ILE A 183 -15.67 29.06 -0.33
CA ILE A 183 -17.05 29.58 -0.39
C ILE A 183 -17.92 28.86 0.66
N TYR A 184 -17.65 27.58 0.88
CA TYR A 184 -18.40 26.71 1.78
C TYR A 184 -18.60 27.30 3.19
N ASP A 185 -17.58 27.93 3.77
CA ASP A 185 -17.64 28.47 5.13
C ASP A 185 -18.53 29.72 5.25
N THR A 186 -18.78 30.40 4.12
CA THR A 186 -19.61 31.60 4.03
C THR A 186 -21.08 31.30 3.66
N LEU A 187 -21.39 30.06 3.31
CA LEU A 187 -22.74 29.64 2.93
C LEU A 187 -23.67 29.56 4.15
N SER A 188 -24.95 29.88 3.92
CA SER A 188 -26.01 29.61 4.90
C SER A 188 -26.14 28.10 5.17
N GLU A 189 -26.61 27.72 6.37
CA GLU A 189 -26.84 26.30 6.75
C GLU A 189 -27.67 25.52 5.70
N SER A 190 -28.66 26.16 5.07
CA SER A 190 -29.45 25.55 4.00
C SER A 190 -28.65 25.28 2.72
N ALA A 191 -27.71 26.15 2.38
CA ALA A 191 -26.84 26.00 1.23
C ALA A 191 -25.68 25.03 1.51
N LYS A 192 -25.15 25.00 2.74
CA LYS A 192 -24.19 23.98 3.18
C LYS A 192 -24.77 22.58 3.08
N THR A 193 -26.02 22.40 3.47
CA THR A 193 -26.72 21.11 3.35
C THR A 193 -26.84 20.66 1.88
N ALA A 194 -27.20 21.58 0.97
CA ALA A 194 -27.27 21.26 -0.45
C ALA A 194 -25.91 20.89 -1.06
N VAL A 195 -24.85 21.62 -0.70
CA VAL A 195 -23.47 21.31 -1.12
C VAL A 195 -23.00 19.98 -0.54
N ARG A 196 -23.27 19.72 0.75
CA ARG A 196 -22.96 18.44 1.41
C ARG A 196 -23.62 17.26 0.68
N VAL A 197 -24.90 17.35 0.34
CA VAL A 197 -25.60 16.29 -0.41
C VAL A 197 -25.02 16.10 -1.82
N SER A 198 -24.67 17.19 -2.51
CA SER A 198 -24.03 17.16 -3.83
C SER A 198 -22.67 16.46 -3.77
N ASP A 199 -21.80 16.87 -2.84
CA ASP A 199 -20.46 16.34 -2.66
C ASP A 199 -20.48 14.88 -2.20
N LEU A 200 -21.41 14.51 -1.31
CA LEU A 200 -21.62 13.12 -0.92
C LEU A 200 -21.98 12.24 -2.12
N MET A 201 -22.74 12.74 -3.11
CA MET A 201 -23.01 11.98 -4.33
C MET A 201 -21.76 11.83 -5.21
N VAL A 202 -20.94 12.88 -5.33
CA VAL A 202 -19.67 12.86 -6.07
C VAL A 202 -18.73 11.81 -5.49
N VAL A 203 -18.65 11.67 -4.17
CA VAL A 203 -17.80 10.68 -3.52
C VAL A 203 -18.45 9.29 -3.49
N ARG A 204 -19.78 9.18 -3.35
CA ARG A 204 -20.49 7.89 -3.34
C ARG A 204 -20.36 7.13 -4.66
N ASN A 205 -20.57 7.81 -5.79
CA ASN A 205 -20.70 7.15 -7.09
C ASN A 205 -19.45 6.34 -7.50
N PRO A 206 -18.21 6.84 -7.32
CA PRO A 206 -17.00 6.07 -7.56
C PRO A 206 -16.89 4.79 -6.71
N TYR A 207 -17.29 4.82 -5.43
CA TYR A 207 -17.30 3.62 -4.58
C TYR A 207 -18.31 2.58 -5.07
N VAL A 208 -19.50 3.01 -5.48
CA VAL A 208 -20.50 2.09 -6.04
C VAL A 208 -20.00 1.47 -7.35
N ILE A 209 -19.43 2.27 -8.26
CA ILE A 209 -18.84 1.77 -9.51
C ILE A 209 -17.73 0.76 -9.21
N LEU A 210 -16.86 1.08 -8.25
CA LEU A 210 -15.79 0.19 -7.81
C LEU A 210 -16.35 -1.13 -7.23
N GLY A 211 -17.37 -1.07 -6.37
CA GLY A 211 -18.03 -2.25 -5.83
C GLY A 211 -18.64 -3.14 -6.92
N LEU A 212 -19.30 -2.55 -7.91
CA LEU A 212 -19.86 -3.27 -9.06
C LEU A 212 -18.76 -3.92 -9.92
N PHE A 213 -17.65 -3.22 -10.16
CA PHE A 213 -16.51 -3.77 -10.89
C PHE A 213 -15.85 -4.93 -10.13
N VAL A 214 -15.74 -4.83 -8.80
CA VAL A 214 -15.22 -5.90 -7.95
C VAL A 214 -16.14 -7.13 -8.00
N LEU A 215 -17.47 -6.94 -8.03
CA LEU A 215 -18.42 -8.04 -8.22
C LEU A 215 -18.27 -8.70 -9.60
N PHE A 216 -18.02 -7.91 -10.65
CA PHE A 216 -17.70 -8.44 -11.97
C PHE A 216 -16.43 -9.31 -11.93
N MET A 217 -15.36 -8.83 -11.27
CA MET A 217 -14.14 -9.62 -11.07
C MET A 217 -14.37 -10.89 -10.23
N PHE A 218 -15.26 -10.82 -9.23
CA PHE A 218 -15.69 -11.99 -8.46
C PHE A 218 -16.32 -13.05 -9.37
N VAL A 219 -17.24 -12.67 -10.26
CA VAL A 219 -17.89 -13.59 -11.21
C VAL A 219 -16.85 -14.22 -12.13
N LEU A 220 -15.92 -13.43 -12.70
CA LEU A 220 -14.86 -13.95 -13.55
C LEU A 220 -13.99 -14.99 -12.84
N ILE A 221 -13.55 -14.69 -11.62
CA ILE A 221 -12.69 -15.60 -10.83
C ILE A 221 -13.47 -16.84 -10.36
N ALA A 222 -14.76 -16.69 -10.06
CA ALA A 222 -15.62 -17.81 -9.67
C ALA A 222 -15.72 -18.84 -10.80
N ILE A 223 -15.86 -18.39 -12.04
CA ILE A 223 -16.01 -19.26 -13.23
C ILE A 223 -14.67 -19.90 -13.64
N VAL A 224 -13.55 -19.18 -13.51
CA VAL A 224 -12.25 -19.68 -13.95
C VAL A 224 -11.72 -20.78 -13.02
N LYS A 225 -11.33 -21.92 -13.58
CA LYS A 225 -10.66 -23.00 -12.83
C LYS A 225 -9.23 -22.56 -12.48
N MET A 226 -8.95 -22.50 -11.19
CA MET A 226 -7.63 -22.17 -10.67
C MET A 226 -6.87 -23.44 -10.32
N PRO A 227 -5.55 -23.50 -10.52
CA PRO A 227 -4.73 -24.64 -10.08
C PRO A 227 -4.83 -24.75 -8.56
N GLU A 228 -5.45 -25.82 -8.08
CA GLU A 228 -5.56 -26.11 -6.66
C GLU A 228 -4.41 -27.03 -6.25
N LYS A 229 -3.40 -26.49 -5.56
CA LYS A 229 -2.59 -27.32 -4.66
C LYS A 229 -3.44 -27.56 -3.42
N LYS A 230 -4.15 -28.68 -3.37
CA LYS A 230 -4.60 -29.24 -2.09
C LYS A 230 -3.36 -29.71 -1.36
N GLU A 231 -2.86 -28.85 -0.47
CA GLU A 231 -1.85 -29.24 0.51
C GLU A 231 -2.48 -30.23 1.49
N ALA A 232 -1.65 -31.12 2.05
CA ALA A 232 -2.12 -32.17 2.93
C ALA A 232 -2.86 -31.56 4.14
N GLU A 233 -3.77 -32.31 4.75
CA GLU A 233 -4.43 -31.91 6.01
C GLU A 233 -3.35 -31.63 7.08
N GLY A 234 -3.02 -30.35 7.23
CA GLY A 234 -1.82 -29.90 7.93
C GLY A 234 -1.94 -29.92 9.45
N GLY A 235 -0.79 -30.11 10.09
CA GLY A 235 -0.59 -30.10 11.54
C GLY A 235 -1.10 -28.84 12.27
N SER A 236 -0.96 -28.81 13.61
CA SER A 236 -1.55 -27.78 14.46
C SER A 236 -1.13 -26.36 14.07
N VAL A 237 -2.03 -25.38 14.20
CA VAL A 237 -1.72 -23.94 14.00
C VAL A 237 -0.58 -23.51 14.93
N ALA A 238 -0.53 -24.05 16.15
CA ALA A 238 0.54 -23.79 17.11
C ALA A 238 1.91 -24.26 16.60
N ASP A 239 1.96 -25.39 15.89
CA ASP A 239 3.20 -25.92 15.33
C ASP A 239 3.70 -25.08 14.16
N ALA A 240 2.78 -24.63 13.29
CA ALA A 240 3.09 -23.69 12.21
C ALA A 240 3.68 -22.38 12.77
N LEU A 241 3.05 -21.80 13.77
CA LEU A 241 3.53 -20.59 14.46
C LEU A 241 4.92 -20.79 15.08
N LYS A 242 5.15 -21.95 15.71
CA LYS A 242 6.44 -22.29 16.33
C LYS A 242 7.54 -22.51 15.30
N ARG A 243 7.24 -23.09 14.13
CA ARG A 243 8.19 -23.22 13.02
C ARG A 243 8.54 -21.86 12.43
N LEU A 244 7.54 -21.02 12.19
CA LEU A 244 7.72 -19.66 11.67
C LEU A 244 8.56 -18.80 12.62
N SER A 245 8.27 -18.80 13.92
CA SER A 245 9.01 -18.00 14.90
C SER A 245 10.47 -18.45 15.09
N ARG A 246 10.79 -19.71 14.77
CA ARG A 246 12.18 -20.22 14.75
C ARG A 246 12.93 -19.85 13.48
N SER A 247 12.24 -19.55 12.39
CA SER A 247 12.86 -19.10 11.15
C SER A 247 13.31 -17.65 11.28
N LYS A 248 14.62 -17.45 11.51
CA LYS A 248 15.22 -16.11 11.60
C LYS A 248 14.98 -15.30 10.33
N LYS A 249 15.09 -15.95 9.16
CA LYS A 249 14.79 -15.35 7.85
C LYS A 249 13.38 -14.77 7.81
N PHE A 250 12.39 -15.52 8.27
CA PHE A 250 11.00 -15.08 8.29
C PHE A 250 10.77 -13.93 9.29
N VAL A 251 11.23 -14.07 10.53
CA VAL A 251 11.04 -13.05 11.58
C VAL A 251 11.69 -11.73 11.19
N GLU A 252 12.93 -11.77 10.70
CA GLU A 252 13.61 -10.57 10.18
C GLU A 252 12.88 -9.99 8.97
N GLY A 253 12.27 -10.83 8.13
CA GLY A 253 11.43 -10.40 7.00
C GLY A 253 10.16 -9.66 7.43
N VAL A 254 9.46 -10.12 8.46
CA VAL A 254 8.28 -9.43 9.03
C VAL A 254 8.68 -8.07 9.59
N ILE A 255 9.80 -7.98 10.29
CA ILE A 255 10.34 -6.71 10.81
C ILE A 255 10.70 -5.79 9.65
N ALA A 256 11.46 -6.28 8.66
CA ALA A 256 11.83 -5.49 7.48
C ALA A 256 10.61 -4.99 6.71
N GLN A 257 9.55 -5.80 6.61
CA GLN A 257 8.28 -5.44 5.98
C GLN A 257 7.59 -4.29 6.72
N MET A 258 7.56 -4.33 8.06
CA MET A 258 6.95 -3.29 8.89
C MET A 258 7.67 -1.94 8.72
N PHE A 259 9.01 -1.95 8.80
CA PHE A 259 9.82 -0.76 8.61
C PHE A 259 9.74 -0.24 7.17
N TYR A 260 9.72 -1.12 6.17
CA TYR A 260 9.54 -0.73 4.78
C TYR A 260 8.21 -0.01 4.54
N VAL A 261 7.08 -0.58 5.01
CA VAL A 261 5.77 0.05 4.83
C VAL A 261 5.73 1.38 5.56
N GLY A 262 6.29 1.45 6.77
CA GLY A 262 6.46 2.71 7.49
C GLY A 262 7.21 3.76 6.68
N ALA A 263 8.39 3.42 6.14
CA ALA A 263 9.19 4.30 5.29
C ALA A 263 8.43 4.79 4.06
N GLN A 264 7.69 3.89 3.40
CA GLN A 264 6.91 4.22 2.21
C GLN A 264 5.85 5.27 2.50
N ILE A 265 5.02 5.03 3.52
CA ILE A 265 3.94 5.95 3.87
C ILE A 265 4.49 7.28 4.36
N MET A 266 5.56 7.26 5.18
CA MET A 266 6.29 8.46 5.61
C MET A 266 6.79 9.29 4.43
N CYS A 267 7.52 8.68 3.49
CA CYS A 267 8.05 9.37 2.32
C CYS A 267 6.95 9.98 1.46
N TRP A 268 5.83 9.28 1.23
CA TRP A 268 4.75 9.82 0.39
C TRP A 268 3.88 10.86 1.09
N THR A 269 3.60 10.66 2.38
CA THR A 269 2.78 11.58 3.17
C THR A 269 3.46 12.94 3.31
N TYR A 270 4.75 12.96 3.63
CA TYR A 270 5.48 14.20 3.92
C TYR A 270 6.12 14.87 2.70
N ILE A 271 5.84 14.40 1.47
CA ILE A 271 6.15 15.17 0.24
C ILE A 271 5.45 16.52 0.27
N TYR A 272 4.20 16.59 0.76
CA TYR A 272 3.41 17.80 0.79
C TYR A 272 3.99 18.84 1.74
N GLN A 273 4.27 18.46 2.99
CA GLN A 273 4.89 19.34 3.98
C GLN A 273 6.30 19.76 3.56
N TYR A 274 7.08 18.88 2.92
CA TYR A 274 8.38 19.26 2.37
C TYR A 274 8.25 20.27 1.23
N ALA A 275 7.25 20.13 0.35
CA ALA A 275 7.01 21.08 -0.73
C ALA A 275 6.52 22.43 -0.18
N GLU A 276 5.73 22.42 0.89
CA GLU A 276 5.19 23.62 1.55
C GLU A 276 6.31 24.52 2.10
N THR A 277 7.37 23.96 2.69
CA THR A 277 8.53 24.76 3.15
C THR A 277 9.32 25.40 2.01
N LEU A 278 9.11 24.94 0.77
CA LEU A 278 9.67 25.55 -0.43
C LEU A 278 8.74 26.61 -1.07
N GLY A 279 7.60 26.90 -0.43
CA GLY A 279 6.57 27.80 -0.95
C GLY A 279 5.73 27.20 -2.09
N ILE A 280 5.71 25.87 -2.23
CA ILE A 280 4.89 25.17 -3.23
C ILE A 280 3.53 24.89 -2.61
N ASP A 281 2.47 25.36 -3.26
CA ASP A 281 1.10 25.11 -2.82
C ASP A 281 0.72 23.61 -2.91
N ASN A 282 -0.26 23.18 -2.10
CA ASN A 282 -0.70 21.79 -2.05
C ASN A 282 -1.16 21.22 -3.41
N ARG A 283 -1.74 22.05 -4.29
CA ARG A 283 -2.21 21.60 -5.61
C ARG A 283 -1.04 21.33 -6.55
N SER A 284 0.00 22.15 -6.49
CA SER A 284 1.25 21.93 -7.21
C SER A 284 2.05 20.75 -6.62
N ALA A 285 2.02 20.58 -5.30
CA ALA A 285 2.70 19.49 -4.58
C ALA A 285 2.26 18.09 -5.04
N VAL A 286 0.98 17.93 -5.42
CA VAL A 286 0.43 16.69 -6.01
C VAL A 286 1.24 16.20 -7.21
N THR A 287 1.81 17.11 -8.02
CA THR A 287 2.64 16.74 -9.17
C THR A 287 3.87 15.91 -8.77
N TYR A 288 4.46 16.21 -7.61
CA TYR A 288 5.61 15.45 -7.09
C TYR A 288 5.19 14.07 -6.58
N ALA A 289 3.99 13.93 -6.01
CA ALA A 289 3.41 12.64 -5.68
C ALA A 289 3.16 11.77 -6.92
N TYR A 290 2.69 12.36 -8.03
CA TYR A 290 2.60 11.66 -9.32
C TYR A 290 3.96 11.20 -9.83
N TRP A 291 4.97 12.08 -9.82
CA TRP A 291 6.32 11.69 -10.21
C TRP A 291 6.89 10.60 -9.31
N ALA A 292 6.62 10.63 -8.02
CA ALA A 292 6.99 9.58 -7.08
C ALA A 292 6.38 8.23 -7.50
N LEU A 293 5.08 8.18 -7.81
CA LEU A 293 4.41 6.95 -8.29
C LEU A 293 4.92 6.49 -9.67
N ILE A 294 5.23 7.43 -10.59
CA ILE A 294 5.81 7.11 -11.90
C ILE A 294 7.21 6.50 -11.73
N LEU A 295 8.07 7.10 -10.90
CA LEU A 295 9.39 6.55 -10.59
C LEU A 295 9.28 5.21 -9.87
N PHE A 296 8.28 5.04 -9.00
CA PHE A 296 7.99 3.76 -8.36
C PHE A 296 7.61 2.68 -9.39
N LEU A 297 6.77 3.02 -10.38
CA LEU A 297 6.42 2.12 -11.47
C LEU A 297 7.67 1.75 -12.30
N ILE A 298 8.44 2.74 -12.75
CA ILE A 298 9.67 2.54 -13.55
C ILE A 298 10.66 1.68 -12.77
N GLY A 299 10.90 2.01 -11.51
CA GLY A 299 11.76 1.26 -10.61
C GLY A 299 11.31 -0.18 -10.46
N ARG A 300 10.01 -0.44 -10.41
CA ARG A 300 9.45 -1.80 -10.28
C ARG A 300 9.72 -2.63 -11.53
N TRP A 301 9.55 -2.07 -12.72
CA TRP A 301 9.87 -2.76 -13.98
C TRP A 301 11.37 -3.05 -14.10
N ILE A 302 12.21 -2.05 -13.81
CA ILE A 302 13.67 -2.20 -13.80
C ILE A 302 14.08 -3.28 -12.79
N GLY A 303 13.60 -3.19 -11.55
CA GLY A 303 13.88 -4.14 -10.50
C GLY A 303 13.44 -5.57 -10.86
N THR A 304 12.23 -5.74 -11.40
CA THR A 304 11.72 -7.04 -11.85
C THR A 304 12.58 -7.65 -12.97
N TYR A 305 13.10 -6.81 -13.87
CA TYR A 305 14.04 -7.24 -14.90
C TYR A 305 15.39 -7.64 -14.30
N LEU A 306 15.93 -6.86 -13.35
CA LEU A 306 17.20 -7.12 -12.67
C LEU A 306 17.16 -8.40 -11.81
N LEU A 307 16.00 -8.81 -11.28
CA LEU A 307 15.82 -10.11 -10.61
C LEU A 307 16.12 -11.32 -11.51
N LYS A 308 16.24 -11.13 -12.82
CA LYS A 308 16.73 -12.18 -13.73
C LYS A 308 18.23 -12.46 -13.56
N PHE A 309 19.01 -11.47 -13.14
CA PHE A 309 20.47 -11.52 -13.14
C PHE A 309 21.05 -11.44 -11.72
N ILE A 310 20.32 -10.85 -10.78
CA ILE A 310 20.77 -10.60 -9.41
C ILE A 310 19.81 -11.32 -8.45
N SER A 311 20.36 -11.97 -7.42
CA SER A 311 19.55 -12.62 -6.38
C SER A 311 18.72 -11.61 -5.60
N SER A 312 17.51 -12.03 -5.19
CA SER A 312 16.52 -11.20 -4.48
C SER A 312 17.12 -10.45 -3.28
N GLY A 313 17.94 -11.12 -2.44
CA GLY A 313 18.57 -10.49 -1.28
C GLY A 313 19.60 -9.41 -1.62
N LYS A 314 20.44 -9.63 -2.64
CA LYS A 314 21.41 -8.61 -3.10
C LYS A 314 20.70 -7.40 -3.69
N LEU A 315 19.70 -7.65 -4.53
CA LEU A 315 18.98 -6.58 -5.21
C LEU A 315 18.20 -5.73 -4.19
N LEU A 316 17.56 -6.37 -3.21
CA LEU A 316 16.91 -5.69 -2.09
C LEU A 316 17.90 -4.79 -1.33
N MET A 317 19.10 -5.30 -1.02
CA MET A 317 20.15 -4.53 -0.35
C MET A 317 20.59 -3.32 -1.17
N TYR A 318 20.82 -3.47 -2.49
CA TYR A 318 21.22 -2.34 -3.34
C TYR A 318 20.13 -1.28 -3.46
N PHE A 319 18.88 -1.68 -3.59
CA PHE A 319 17.75 -0.75 -3.61
C PHE A 319 17.60 -0.05 -2.25
N ALA A 320 17.80 -0.75 -1.13
CA ALA A 320 17.77 -0.14 0.20
C ALA A 320 18.90 0.87 0.41
N ILE A 321 20.12 0.56 -0.02
CA ILE A 321 21.25 1.50 0.02
C ILE A 321 20.99 2.72 -0.88
N GLY A 322 20.42 2.52 -2.06
CA GLY A 322 19.99 3.61 -2.94
C GLY A 322 18.94 4.50 -2.28
N ALA A 323 17.92 3.91 -1.66
CA ALA A 323 16.91 4.64 -0.91
C ALA A 323 17.53 5.44 0.25
N MET A 324 18.47 4.85 0.98
CA MET A 324 19.22 5.56 2.03
C MET A 324 19.98 6.77 1.46
N ALA A 325 20.67 6.61 0.33
CA ALA A 325 21.40 7.71 -0.31
C ALA A 325 20.47 8.87 -0.73
N PHE A 326 19.33 8.56 -1.34
CA PHE A 326 18.31 9.57 -1.66
C PHE A 326 17.67 10.18 -0.40
N THR A 327 17.52 9.41 0.67
CA THR A 327 17.01 9.92 1.96
C THR A 327 18.02 10.87 2.60
N PHE A 328 19.31 10.53 2.57
CA PHE A 328 20.39 11.44 2.97
C PHE A 328 20.36 12.75 2.16
N GLY A 329 20.14 12.65 0.85
CA GLY A 329 19.94 13.83 0.01
C GLY A 329 18.72 14.66 0.43
N ALA A 330 17.58 14.03 0.75
CA ALA A 330 16.39 14.75 1.21
C ALA A 330 16.60 15.45 2.56
N ILE A 331 17.40 14.88 3.45
CA ILE A 331 17.75 15.47 4.75
C ILE A 331 18.68 16.67 4.57
N PHE A 332 19.80 16.50 3.87
CA PHE A 332 20.90 17.47 3.90
C PHE A 332 20.95 18.44 2.70
N ILE A 333 20.31 18.11 1.58
CA ILE A 333 20.24 19.01 0.42
C ILE A 333 18.99 19.88 0.57
N GLN A 334 19.19 21.20 0.64
CA GLN A 334 18.11 22.16 0.73
C GLN A 334 17.53 22.53 -0.64
N GLY A 335 16.29 23.01 -0.63
CA GLY A 335 15.59 23.48 -1.82
C GLY A 335 15.04 22.35 -2.70
N MET A 336 14.77 22.68 -3.96
CA MET A 336 14.17 21.78 -4.95
C MET A 336 14.95 20.47 -5.16
N THR A 337 16.27 20.51 -5.05
CA THR A 337 17.12 19.32 -5.21
C THR A 337 16.88 18.30 -4.10
N GLY A 338 16.61 18.76 -2.88
CA GLY A 338 16.20 17.90 -1.76
C GLY A 338 14.84 17.25 -2.00
N LEU A 339 13.87 18.02 -2.51
CA LEU A 339 12.56 17.49 -2.91
C LEU A 339 12.67 16.45 -4.04
N TYR A 340 13.50 16.70 -5.06
CA TYR A 340 13.78 15.70 -6.10
C TYR A 340 14.44 14.44 -5.54
N SER A 341 15.32 14.59 -4.54
CA SER A 341 15.92 13.46 -3.84
C SER A 341 14.85 12.64 -3.12
N LEU A 342 13.92 13.29 -2.41
CA LEU A 342 12.77 12.67 -1.75
C LEU A 342 11.89 11.90 -2.75
N VAL A 343 11.52 12.53 -3.87
CA VAL A 343 10.76 11.89 -4.95
C VAL A 343 11.53 10.68 -5.53
N GLY A 344 12.85 10.81 -5.67
CA GLY A 344 13.76 9.76 -6.13
C GLY A 344 13.80 8.52 -5.24
N ILE A 345 13.52 8.62 -3.94
CA ILE A 345 13.41 7.48 -3.02
C ILE A 345 12.41 6.45 -3.55
N SER A 346 11.33 6.90 -4.20
CA SER A 346 10.27 6.03 -4.73
C SER A 346 10.76 5.03 -5.78
N LEU A 347 11.75 5.40 -6.59
CA LEU A 347 12.39 4.47 -7.52
C LEU A 347 12.98 3.25 -6.78
N CYS A 348 13.64 3.51 -5.65
CA CYS A 348 14.29 2.48 -4.83
C CYS A 348 13.29 1.71 -3.96
N MET A 349 12.19 2.31 -3.51
CA MET A 349 11.16 1.61 -2.73
C MET A 349 10.38 0.57 -3.53
N SER A 350 10.31 0.75 -4.85
CA SER A 350 9.48 -0.01 -5.77
C SER A 350 9.56 -1.54 -5.64
N LEU A 351 10.76 -2.09 -5.49
CA LEU A 351 11.01 -3.54 -5.48
C LEU A 351 10.92 -4.15 -4.08
N MET A 352 11.00 -3.34 -3.02
CA MET A 352 11.24 -3.85 -1.67
C MET A 352 10.07 -4.70 -1.15
N PHE A 353 8.83 -4.23 -1.21
CA PHE A 353 7.65 -4.98 -0.73
C PHE A 353 7.58 -6.42 -1.29
N PRO A 354 7.42 -6.64 -2.61
CA PRO A 354 7.29 -7.99 -3.14
C PRO A 354 8.55 -8.84 -2.94
N THR A 355 9.72 -8.21 -2.83
CA THR A 355 10.99 -8.93 -2.65
C THR A 355 11.17 -9.38 -1.20
N ILE A 356 10.88 -8.53 -0.22
CA ILE A 356 10.85 -8.91 1.20
C ILE A 356 9.85 -10.05 1.38
N TYR A 357 8.65 -9.91 0.81
CA TYR A 357 7.60 -10.92 0.88
C TYR A 357 8.04 -12.26 0.26
N GLY A 358 8.61 -12.23 -0.95
CA GLY A 358 9.11 -13.42 -1.63
C GLY A 358 10.25 -14.10 -0.87
N ILE A 359 11.21 -13.33 -0.34
CA ILE A 359 12.30 -13.86 0.48
C ILE A 359 11.76 -14.47 1.77
N ALA A 360 10.87 -13.76 2.48
CA ALA A 360 10.37 -14.20 3.79
C ALA A 360 9.57 -15.51 3.71
N LEU A 361 8.89 -15.76 2.59
CA LEU A 361 8.10 -16.98 2.36
C LEU A 361 8.83 -18.08 1.57
N GLU A 362 10.02 -17.81 1.06
CA GLU A 362 10.83 -18.81 0.35
C GLU A 362 11.27 -19.92 1.30
N GLY A 363 10.91 -21.16 0.97
CA GLY A 363 11.20 -22.36 1.76
C GLY A 363 10.26 -22.59 2.96
N VAL A 364 9.22 -21.76 3.12
CA VAL A 364 8.25 -21.87 4.24
C VAL A 364 7.21 -22.98 4.02
N GLY A 365 6.99 -23.41 2.77
CA GLY A 365 6.09 -24.52 2.45
C GLY A 365 4.63 -24.24 2.84
N GLU A 366 3.97 -25.21 3.47
CA GLU A 366 2.54 -25.13 3.85
C GLU A 366 2.23 -24.01 4.86
N ASP A 367 3.24 -23.57 5.63
CA ASP A 367 3.09 -22.49 6.61
C ASP A 367 3.05 -21.10 5.94
N ALA A 368 3.23 -21.01 4.62
CA ALA A 368 3.27 -19.75 3.88
C ALA A 368 1.98 -18.92 4.04
N LYS A 369 0.83 -19.56 4.28
CA LYS A 369 -0.45 -18.89 4.54
C LYS A 369 -0.42 -18.07 5.83
N PHE A 370 0.15 -18.63 6.90
CA PHE A 370 0.33 -17.93 8.17
C PHE A 370 1.47 -16.92 8.08
N GLY A 371 2.54 -17.26 7.37
CA GLY A 371 3.62 -16.32 7.11
C GLY A 371 3.14 -15.06 6.38
N ALA A 372 2.31 -15.25 5.35
CA ALA A 372 1.64 -14.20 4.62
C ALA A 372 0.80 -13.30 5.54
N ALA A 373 0.04 -13.87 6.48
CA ALA A 373 -0.73 -13.07 7.44
C ALA A 373 0.15 -12.14 8.26
N PHE A 374 1.28 -12.60 8.82
CA PHE A 374 2.16 -11.72 9.59
C PHE A 374 2.79 -10.62 8.73
N LEU A 375 3.14 -10.92 7.47
CA LEU A 375 3.64 -9.92 6.53
C LEU A 375 2.56 -8.86 6.19
N VAL A 376 1.28 -9.24 6.12
CA VAL A 376 0.16 -8.31 5.95
C VAL A 376 -0.11 -7.53 7.24
N MET A 377 -0.02 -8.16 8.41
CA MET A 377 -0.13 -7.45 9.70
C MET A 377 0.97 -6.41 9.87
N ALA A 378 2.17 -6.64 9.31
CA ALA A 378 3.27 -5.69 9.31
C ALA A 378 2.94 -4.37 8.60
N ILE A 379 1.91 -4.32 7.74
CA ILE A 379 1.42 -3.08 7.10
C ILE A 379 1.01 -2.03 8.14
N VAL A 380 0.68 -2.43 9.38
CA VAL A 380 0.41 -1.52 10.50
C VAL A 380 1.57 -0.55 10.79
N GLY A 381 2.80 -0.87 10.36
CA GLY A 381 3.93 0.06 10.40
C GLY A 381 3.65 1.38 9.68
N GLY A 382 2.79 1.37 8.65
CA GLY A 382 2.32 2.55 7.94
C GLY A 382 1.37 3.45 8.75
N ALA A 383 0.78 2.97 9.85
CA ALA A 383 0.02 3.82 10.78
C ALA A 383 0.92 4.42 11.86
N ILE A 384 1.88 3.62 12.34
CA ILE A 384 2.70 3.99 13.52
C ILE A 384 3.81 4.96 13.13
N MET A 385 4.53 4.69 12.03
CA MET A 385 5.73 5.46 11.67
C MET A 385 5.41 6.90 11.26
N PRO A 386 4.35 7.21 10.48
CA PRO A 386 3.99 8.59 10.17
C PRO A 386 3.63 9.40 11.41
N VAL A 387 2.98 8.82 12.43
CA VAL A 387 2.70 9.52 13.68
C VAL A 387 4.00 9.92 14.38
N LEU A 388 5.02 9.05 14.36
CA LEU A 388 6.34 9.37 14.91
C LEU A 388 7.04 10.46 14.11
N GLN A 389 6.92 10.46 12.78
CA GLN A 389 7.48 11.52 11.95
C GLN A 389 6.77 12.86 12.18
N GLY A 390 5.44 12.85 12.24
CA GLY A 390 4.64 14.04 12.56
C GLY A 390 5.02 14.66 13.90
N ALA A 391 5.24 13.84 14.92
CA ALA A 391 5.70 14.33 16.22
C ALA A 391 7.06 15.06 16.15
N ILE A 392 7.93 14.74 15.18
CA ILE A 392 9.18 15.48 14.94
C ILE A 392 8.90 16.82 14.25
N LEU A 393 7.97 16.86 13.28
CA LEU A 393 7.57 18.11 12.61
C LEU A 393 6.92 19.08 13.59
N ASP A 394 6.14 18.58 14.55
CA ASP A 394 5.44 19.40 15.54
C ASP A 394 6.38 20.06 16.56
N PHE A 395 7.69 19.77 16.54
CA PHE A 395 8.66 20.43 17.42
C PHE A 395 8.88 21.91 17.07
N GLY A 396 8.78 22.28 15.80
CA GLY A 396 9.02 23.65 15.34
C GLY A 396 7.78 24.54 15.42
N GLY A 397 6.62 24.00 15.07
CA GLY A 397 5.36 24.73 14.95
C GLY A 397 4.61 24.37 13.68
N SER A 398 3.78 25.29 13.18
CA SER A 398 2.97 25.07 11.97
C SER A 398 3.71 25.37 10.67
N GLY A 399 4.92 25.95 10.72
CA GLY A 399 5.69 26.35 9.54
C GLY A 399 6.54 25.23 8.94
N TYR A 400 6.76 24.13 9.68
CA TYR A 400 7.57 22.96 9.29
C TYR A 400 9.05 23.26 8.94
N ALA A 401 9.49 24.52 9.09
CA ALA A 401 10.86 24.99 9.00
C ALA A 401 11.18 26.03 10.09
N ASP A 402 10.50 25.93 11.24
CA ASP A 402 10.59 26.88 12.35
C ASP A 402 11.84 26.64 13.21
N ILE A 403 12.40 25.42 13.20
CA ILE A 403 13.61 25.06 13.96
C ILE A 403 14.64 24.35 13.09
N GLU A 404 15.92 24.55 13.41
CA GLU A 404 17.00 23.81 12.76
C GLU A 404 17.52 22.70 13.68
N ILE A 405 17.40 21.46 13.23
CA ILE A 405 17.96 20.28 13.91
C ILE A 405 19.12 19.78 13.05
N LEU A 406 20.34 19.75 13.61
CA LEU A 406 21.57 19.44 12.86
C LEU A 406 21.82 20.35 11.64
N GLY A 407 21.40 21.61 11.70
CA GLY A 407 21.58 22.60 10.62
C GLY A 407 20.67 22.41 9.42
N VAL A 408 19.59 21.62 9.56
CA VAL A 408 18.54 21.45 8.55
C VAL A 408 17.16 21.68 9.19
N PRO A 409 16.14 22.10 8.42
CA PRO A 409 14.77 22.26 8.92
C PRO A 409 14.22 20.98 9.55
N GLU A 410 13.26 21.09 10.48
CA GLU A 410 12.64 19.94 11.13
C GLU A 410 11.97 18.99 10.14
N VAL A 411 11.35 19.49 9.07
CA VAL A 411 10.76 18.64 8.02
C VAL A 411 11.84 17.80 7.35
N ASN A 412 13.01 18.36 7.05
CA ASN A 412 14.13 17.65 6.46
C ASN A 412 14.69 16.62 7.43
N PHE A 413 14.91 17.03 8.69
CA PHE A 413 15.43 16.15 9.73
C PHE A 413 14.50 14.95 9.99
N SER A 414 13.18 15.13 9.88
CA SER A 414 12.19 14.08 10.09
C SER A 414 12.41 12.83 9.20
N PHE A 415 13.07 12.98 8.04
CA PHE A 415 13.42 11.89 7.14
C PHE A 415 14.51 10.94 7.72
N ILE A 416 15.06 11.24 8.90
CA ILE A 416 15.89 10.31 9.68
C ILE A 416 15.14 9.01 10.02
N LEU A 417 13.81 9.07 10.20
CA LEU A 417 12.98 7.88 10.45
C LEU A 417 12.93 6.96 9.22
N PRO A 418 12.54 7.42 8.01
CA PRO A 418 12.71 6.67 6.77
C PRO A 418 14.13 6.12 6.59
N LEU A 419 15.17 6.89 6.90
CA LEU A 419 16.55 6.44 6.79
C LEU A 419 16.82 5.22 7.68
N SER A 420 16.38 5.28 8.95
CA SER A 420 16.51 4.15 9.88
C SER A 420 15.73 2.92 9.40
N CYS A 421 14.57 3.12 8.78
CA CYS A 421 13.78 2.05 8.20
C CYS A 421 14.49 1.37 7.02
N PHE A 422 15.06 2.16 6.09
CA PHE A 422 15.83 1.61 4.99
C PHE A 422 17.10 0.91 5.45
N LEU A 423 17.72 1.34 6.55
CA LEU A 423 18.83 0.62 7.18
C LEU A 423 18.41 -0.79 7.62
N VAL A 424 17.25 -0.93 8.28
CA VAL A 424 16.70 -2.24 8.67
C VAL A 424 16.48 -3.12 7.43
N VAL A 425 15.91 -2.57 6.35
CA VAL A 425 15.69 -3.30 5.09
C VAL A 425 17.02 -3.70 4.44
N ALA A 426 18.03 -2.82 4.44
CA ALA A 426 19.36 -3.09 3.90
C ALA A 426 20.06 -4.22 4.66
N VAL A 427 19.98 -4.20 6.00
CA VAL A 427 20.51 -5.26 6.87
C VAL A 427 19.82 -6.60 6.56
N TYR A 428 18.50 -6.62 6.41
CA TYR A 428 17.77 -7.83 6.04
C TYR A 428 18.18 -8.37 4.66
N GLY A 429 18.34 -7.50 3.66
CA GLY A 429 18.85 -7.87 2.34
C GLY A 429 20.26 -8.49 2.40
N PHE A 430 21.16 -7.86 3.16
CA PHE A 430 22.52 -8.34 3.38
C PHE A 430 22.55 -9.70 4.08
N ARG A 431 21.81 -9.86 5.19
CA ARG A 431 21.74 -11.11 5.97
C ARG A 431 21.12 -12.24 5.15
N THR A 432 20.09 -11.94 4.35
CA THR A 432 19.54 -12.92 3.41
C THR A 432 20.60 -13.41 2.43
N PHE A 433 21.37 -12.48 1.85
CA PHE A 433 22.40 -12.85 0.88
C PHE A 433 23.58 -13.64 1.51
N LYS A 434 24.07 -13.24 2.69
CA LYS A 434 25.29 -13.81 3.28
C LYS A 434 25.08 -14.94 4.30
N ILE A 435 23.96 -14.93 5.00
CA ILE A 435 23.70 -15.81 6.16
C ILE A 435 22.63 -16.84 5.82
N HIS A 436 21.48 -16.41 5.29
CA HIS A 436 20.33 -17.31 5.08
C HIS A 436 20.36 -18.11 3.77
N ASN A 437 21.19 -17.71 2.80
CA ASN A 437 21.40 -18.46 1.56
C ASN A 437 22.57 -19.47 1.64
N LYS A 438 23.06 -19.76 2.85
CA LYS A 438 23.92 -20.90 3.17
C LYS A 438 23.11 -21.92 3.96
#